data_AF-A0A926JLS3-F1
#
_entry.id   AF-A0A926JLS3-F1
#
_cell.length_a   1.000
_cell.length_b   1.000
_cell.length_c   1.000
_cell.angle_alpha   90.00
_cell.angle_beta   90.00
_cell.angle_gamma   90.00
#
_symmetry.space_group_name_H-M   'P 1'
#
loop_
_entity.id
_entity.type
_entity.pdbx_description
1 polymer ?
#
loop_
_entity_poly.entity_id
_entity_poly.type
_entity_poly.pdbx_seq_one_letter_code
_entity_poly.pdbx_strand_id
1 'polypeptide(L)'
;MGAVFGSSGLGGSHFCTASVVDSARGDLILSAAHCMNSTSDVFVPAYHDGIAPYGVWHLDRIVVDQQWSADSDPDHDVAFGIVAPADGRTIQSVVGGDELGIDQGTSKPVTIVGYPQTSQAPLTCTNRISSFSSTQLEIGCTGFTGGTSGSPWVTGGIPGTVIGVLGGYETGGDTPDISYSVAFGPSVENLYQEAASDRTAVGTA
;
A
#
# COMPACT_ATOMS: atom_id res chain seq x y z
N MET A 1 -3.65 -2.62 -7.27
CA MET A 1 -2.25 -2.52 -6.79
C MET A 1 -1.33 -2.03 -7.91
N GLY A 2 -0.18 -1.46 -7.56
CA GLY A 2 0.78 -0.88 -8.49
C GLY A 2 2.12 -0.55 -7.84
N ALA A 3 3.06 -0.10 -8.65
CA ALA A 3 4.39 0.30 -8.20
C ALA A 3 4.42 1.79 -7.82
N VAL A 4 5.23 2.13 -6.82
CA VAL A 4 5.51 3.50 -6.40
C VAL A 4 6.91 3.88 -6.89
N PHE A 5 6.98 5.00 -7.60
CA PHE A 5 8.21 5.58 -8.15
C PHE A 5 8.51 6.90 -7.48
N GLY A 6 9.80 7.24 -7.43
CA GLY A 6 10.23 8.56 -6.98
C GLY A 6 9.86 9.66 -7.97
N SER A 7 10.30 10.88 -7.71
CA SER A 7 10.00 12.08 -8.51
C SER A 7 10.39 12.02 -9.99
N SER A 8 11.29 11.12 -10.39
CA SER A 8 11.64 10.88 -11.80
C SER A 8 10.60 10.01 -12.54
N GLY A 9 9.57 9.52 -11.84
CA GLY A 9 8.53 8.66 -12.39
C GLY A 9 9.10 7.46 -13.13
N LEU A 10 8.51 7.15 -14.30
CA LEU A 10 8.96 6.05 -15.17
C LEU A 10 10.38 6.23 -15.73
N GLY A 11 10.99 7.42 -15.61
CA GLY A 11 12.39 7.65 -15.94
C GLY A 11 13.37 7.19 -14.84
N GLY A 12 12.86 6.83 -13.67
CA GLY A 12 13.61 6.27 -12.55
C GLY A 12 13.21 4.81 -12.24
N SER A 13 13.56 4.36 -11.05
CA SER A 13 13.16 3.04 -10.54
C SER A 13 11.98 3.17 -9.57
N HIS A 14 11.08 2.18 -9.59
CA HIS A 14 10.16 1.97 -8.49
C HIS A 14 10.90 1.42 -7.28
N PHE A 15 10.41 1.76 -6.10
CA PHE A 15 11.05 1.43 -4.82
C PHE A 15 10.09 0.86 -3.79
N CYS A 16 8.78 0.98 -4.01
CA CYS A 16 7.72 0.44 -3.16
C CYS A 16 6.51 -0.02 -3.99
N THR A 17 5.54 -0.60 -3.31
CA THR A 17 4.24 -1.03 -3.81
C THR A 17 3.13 -0.32 -3.06
N ALA A 18 2.00 -0.06 -3.73
CA ALA A 18 0.79 0.43 -3.07
C ALA A 18 -0.47 -0.19 -3.71
N SER A 19 -1.62 -0.02 -3.06
CA SER A 19 -2.93 -0.39 -3.59
C SER A 19 -3.95 0.71 -3.41
N VAL A 20 -4.95 0.75 -4.28
CA VAL A 20 -6.10 1.63 -4.09
C VAL A 20 -7.01 0.98 -3.06
N VAL A 21 -7.49 1.77 -2.11
CA VAL A 21 -8.51 1.34 -1.15
C VAL A 21 -9.81 2.08 -1.42
N ASP A 22 -10.93 1.42 -1.18
CA ASP A 22 -12.24 2.04 -1.27
C ASP A 22 -12.32 3.27 -0.36
N SER A 23 -12.76 4.40 -0.91
CA SER A 23 -12.99 5.61 -0.15
C SER A 23 -14.12 6.42 -0.79
N ALA A 24 -14.83 7.23 0.02
CA ALA A 24 -15.93 8.05 -0.47
C ALA A 24 -15.52 9.03 -1.59
N ARG A 25 -14.26 9.45 -1.60
CA ARG A 25 -13.67 10.35 -2.61
C ARG A 25 -13.00 9.62 -3.77
N GLY A 26 -12.74 8.31 -3.64
CA GLY A 26 -12.13 7.49 -4.67
C GLY A 26 -10.65 7.79 -4.95
N ASP A 27 -9.96 8.43 -4.01
CA ASP A 27 -8.62 9.00 -4.18
C ASP A 27 -7.58 8.45 -3.20
N LEU A 28 -7.88 7.38 -2.45
CA LEU A 28 -6.94 6.83 -1.46
C LEU A 28 -6.14 5.66 -2.01
N ILE A 29 -4.84 5.70 -1.74
CA ILE A 29 -3.97 4.53 -1.83
C ILE A 29 -3.40 4.18 -0.45
N LEU A 30 -3.09 2.91 -0.24
CA LEU A 30 -2.56 2.31 0.97
C LEU A 30 -1.16 1.75 0.68
N SER A 31 -0.23 1.95 1.62
CA SER A 31 1.14 1.44 1.58
C SER A 31 1.71 1.33 3.00
N ALA A 32 2.94 0.80 3.12
CA ALA A 32 3.75 0.98 4.32
C ALA A 32 4.16 2.45 4.48
N ALA A 33 4.30 2.92 5.72
CA ALA A 33 4.65 4.31 6.00
C ALA A 33 6.10 4.64 5.66
N HIS A 34 7.02 3.70 5.81
CA HIS A 34 8.41 3.89 5.37
C HIS A 34 8.57 4.11 3.85
N CYS A 35 7.53 3.80 3.07
CA CYS A 35 7.50 4.03 1.62
C CYS A 35 7.00 5.42 1.21
N MET A 36 6.25 6.12 2.08
CA MET A 36 5.55 7.34 1.70
C MET A 36 6.13 8.53 2.46
N ASN A 37 7.20 9.11 1.91
CA ASN A 37 7.88 10.26 2.52
C ASN A 37 7.83 11.53 1.65
N SER A 38 7.36 11.45 0.41
CA SER A 38 7.32 12.57 -0.52
C SER A 38 6.06 12.59 -1.38
N THR A 39 5.39 13.74 -1.44
CA THR A 39 4.29 13.97 -2.39
C THR A 39 4.78 14.13 -3.83
N SER A 40 6.09 14.19 -4.06
CA SER A 40 6.66 14.13 -5.41
C SER A 40 6.69 12.71 -5.98
N ASP A 41 6.47 11.69 -5.15
CA ASP A 41 6.37 10.31 -5.58
C ASP A 41 5.10 10.09 -6.40
N VAL A 42 5.14 9.09 -7.27
CA VAL A 42 4.02 8.75 -8.17
C VAL A 42 3.66 7.29 -8.05
N PHE A 43 2.36 7.02 -8.12
CA PHE A 43 1.80 5.68 -8.13
C PHE A 43 1.41 5.27 -9.55
N VAL A 44 1.81 4.06 -9.94
CA VAL A 44 1.56 3.50 -11.27
C VAL A 44 0.76 2.20 -11.13
N PRO A 45 -0.59 2.28 -11.19
CA PRO A 45 -1.43 1.10 -11.02
C PRO A 45 -1.23 0.10 -12.15
N ALA A 46 -1.17 -1.18 -11.77
CA ALA A 46 -0.90 -2.31 -12.65
C ALA A 46 0.34 -2.12 -13.54
N TYR A 47 1.39 -1.49 -13.01
CA TYR A 47 2.68 -1.42 -13.69
C TYR A 47 3.14 -2.81 -14.15
N HIS A 48 3.74 -2.93 -15.33
CA HIS A 48 4.51 -4.11 -15.70
C HIS A 48 5.37 -3.81 -16.92
N ASP A 49 6.57 -4.38 -17.00
CA ASP A 49 7.43 -4.35 -18.18
C ASP A 49 7.69 -2.94 -18.76
N GLY A 50 7.77 -1.92 -17.89
CA GLY A 50 7.93 -0.52 -18.32
C GLY A 50 6.63 0.17 -18.75
N ILE A 51 5.49 -0.50 -18.62
CA ILE A 51 4.17 -0.04 -19.07
C ILE A 51 3.36 0.47 -17.88
N ALA A 52 2.76 1.65 -18.06
CA ALA A 52 1.80 2.26 -17.15
C ALA A 52 0.39 2.21 -17.79
N PRO A 53 -0.31 1.06 -17.75
CA PRO A 53 -1.54 0.86 -18.52
C PRO A 53 -2.68 1.79 -18.10
N TYR A 54 -2.65 2.29 -16.87
CA TYR A 54 -3.63 3.20 -16.29
C TYR A 54 -3.03 4.58 -15.98
N GLY A 55 -1.88 4.91 -16.58
CA GLY A 55 -1.20 6.18 -16.39
C GLY A 55 -0.39 6.27 -15.09
N VAL A 56 0.13 7.47 -14.85
CA VAL A 56 0.96 7.84 -13.70
C VAL A 56 0.16 8.80 -12.83
N TRP A 57 0.04 8.49 -11.54
CA TRP A 57 -0.82 9.23 -10.61
C TRP A 57 0.02 9.91 -9.54
N HIS A 58 -0.18 11.21 -9.36
CA HIS A 58 0.57 12.01 -8.39
C HIS A 58 -0.09 11.98 -7.01
N LEU A 59 0.74 11.98 -5.98
CA LEU A 59 0.29 12.17 -4.60
C LEU A 59 0.10 13.65 -4.30
N ASP A 60 -1.09 14.02 -3.82
CA ASP A 60 -1.34 15.37 -3.29
C ASP A 60 -0.91 15.46 -1.82
N ARG A 61 -1.13 14.39 -1.05
CA ARG A 61 -0.83 14.32 0.39
C ARG A 61 -0.51 12.90 0.83
N ILE A 62 0.12 12.82 1.98
CA ILE A 62 0.42 11.58 2.68
C ILE A 62 -0.04 11.74 4.13
N VAL A 63 -0.73 10.73 4.64
CA VAL A 63 -1.20 10.64 6.02
C VAL A 63 -0.56 9.41 6.66
N VAL A 64 0.16 9.64 7.75
CA VAL A 64 0.87 8.62 8.54
C VAL A 64 0.47 8.75 9.99
N ASP A 65 0.55 7.64 10.72
CA ASP A 65 0.32 7.63 12.16
C ASP A 65 1.34 8.54 12.88
N GLN A 66 0.91 9.19 13.97
CA GLN A 66 1.78 10.00 14.80
C GLN A 66 2.89 9.18 15.45
N GLN A 67 2.62 7.93 15.85
CA GLN A 67 3.61 7.01 16.42
C GLN A 67 4.70 6.67 15.39
N TRP A 68 4.31 6.49 14.12
CA TRP A 68 5.28 6.35 13.03
C TRP A 68 6.12 7.61 12.86
N SER A 69 5.48 8.78 12.83
CA SER A 69 6.17 10.06 12.62
C SER A 69 7.15 10.43 13.73
N ALA A 70 6.86 10.02 14.96
CA ALA A 70 7.68 10.32 16.13
C ALA A 70 8.91 9.40 16.20
N ASP A 71 8.70 8.09 16.11
CA ASP A 71 9.71 7.10 16.49
C ASP A 71 9.93 6.00 15.43
N SER A 72 9.28 6.09 14.26
CA SER A 72 9.27 5.04 13.24
C SER A 72 8.85 3.68 13.81
N ASP A 73 7.84 3.70 14.68
CA ASP A 73 7.34 2.50 15.35
C ASP A 73 6.82 1.48 14.33
N PRO A 74 7.41 0.27 14.24
CA PRO A 74 6.99 -0.75 13.28
C PRO A 74 5.54 -1.21 13.46
N ASP A 75 4.92 -1.03 14.63
CA ASP A 75 3.50 -1.34 14.84
C ASP A 75 2.55 -0.31 14.18
N HIS A 76 3.11 0.78 13.66
CA HIS A 76 2.40 1.87 13.00
C HIS A 76 2.93 2.14 11.58
N ASP A 77 3.61 1.17 10.95
CA ASP A 77 4.15 1.27 9.59
C ASP A 77 3.06 1.12 8.50
N VAL A 78 2.07 2.01 8.54
CA VAL A 78 0.96 2.09 7.58
C VAL A 78 0.74 3.54 7.18
N ALA A 79 0.54 3.80 5.90
CA ALA A 79 0.26 5.13 5.36
C ALA A 79 -0.86 5.09 4.32
N PHE A 80 -1.58 6.20 4.26
CA PHE A 80 -2.48 6.50 3.15
C PHE A 80 -1.95 7.67 2.34
N GLY A 81 -1.91 7.50 1.03
CA GLY A 81 -1.67 8.57 0.07
C GLY A 81 -3.00 9.06 -0.50
N ILE A 82 -3.18 10.39 -0.55
CA ILE A 82 -4.28 11.02 -1.29
C ILE A 82 -3.77 11.33 -2.69
N VAL A 83 -4.45 10.80 -3.69
CA VAL A 83 -4.06 10.85 -5.10
C VAL A 83 -4.79 11.97 -5.82
N ALA A 84 -4.03 12.80 -6.54
CA ALA A 84 -4.58 13.84 -7.40
C ALA A 84 -5.45 13.22 -8.52
N PRO A 85 -6.60 13.81 -8.88
CA PRO A 85 -7.37 13.35 -10.03
C PRO A 85 -6.57 13.50 -11.33
N ALA A 86 -6.67 12.51 -12.22
CA ALA A 86 -6.06 12.53 -13.54
C ALA A 86 -7.17 12.51 -14.61
N ASP A 87 -7.12 13.45 -15.56
CA ASP A 87 -8.13 13.63 -16.61
C ASP A 87 -9.56 13.74 -16.06
N GLY A 88 -9.73 14.42 -14.92
CA GLY A 88 -11.04 14.59 -14.26
C GLY A 88 -11.62 13.31 -13.64
N ARG A 89 -10.84 12.24 -13.53
CA ARG A 89 -11.23 10.97 -12.91
C ARG A 89 -10.44 10.73 -11.63
N THR A 90 -11.10 10.09 -10.67
CA THR A 90 -10.45 9.59 -9.45
C THR A 90 -9.79 8.25 -9.74
N ILE A 91 -8.73 7.91 -9.02
CA ILE A 91 -7.99 6.68 -9.29
C ILE A 91 -8.87 5.44 -9.11
N GLN A 92 -9.70 5.42 -8.07
CA GLN A 92 -10.60 4.29 -7.80
C GLN A 92 -11.65 4.11 -8.90
N SER A 93 -12.10 5.19 -9.55
CA SER A 93 -13.03 5.08 -10.69
C SER A 93 -12.42 4.41 -11.92
N VAL A 94 -11.08 4.39 -12.02
CA VAL A 94 -10.33 3.81 -13.14
C VAL A 94 -9.94 2.37 -12.86
N VAL A 95 -9.49 2.05 -11.64
CA VAL A 95 -8.88 0.75 -11.33
C VAL A 95 -9.58 -0.05 -10.22
N GLY A 96 -10.67 0.49 -9.64
CA GLY A 96 -11.30 -0.06 -8.46
C GLY A 96 -10.48 0.19 -7.18
N GLY A 97 -10.95 -0.36 -6.06
CA GLY A 97 -10.27 -0.28 -4.77
C GLY A 97 -10.66 -1.47 -3.89
N ASP A 98 -9.73 -1.92 -3.05
CA ASP A 98 -9.99 -2.96 -2.06
C ASP A 98 -10.71 -2.37 -0.84
N GLU A 99 -11.64 -3.09 -0.24
CA GLU A 99 -12.24 -2.70 1.05
C GLU A 99 -11.19 -2.80 2.17
N LEU A 100 -11.15 -1.83 3.08
CA LEU A 100 -10.28 -1.92 4.26
C LEU A 100 -10.90 -2.85 5.31
N GLY A 101 -10.18 -3.91 5.69
CA GLY A 101 -10.60 -4.86 6.71
C GLY A 101 -9.86 -4.66 8.02
N ILE A 102 -10.62 -4.40 9.09
CA ILE A 102 -10.12 -4.28 10.47
C ILE A 102 -10.43 -5.57 11.23
N ASP A 103 -9.52 -6.01 12.10
CA ASP A 103 -9.66 -7.16 13.00
C ASP A 103 -10.14 -8.46 12.30
N GLN A 104 -9.69 -8.70 11.07
CA GLN A 104 -10.15 -9.83 10.25
C GLN A 104 -9.58 -11.20 10.68
N GLY A 105 -8.60 -11.21 11.59
CA GLY A 105 -7.90 -12.41 12.07
C GLY A 105 -7.11 -13.13 10.97
N THR A 106 -6.76 -14.39 11.21
CA THR A 106 -5.81 -15.18 10.38
C THR A 106 -6.44 -16.39 9.68
N SER A 107 -7.76 -16.52 9.73
CA SER A 107 -8.46 -17.75 9.27
C SER A 107 -8.46 -17.94 7.75
N LYS A 108 -8.41 -16.84 6.99
CA LYS A 108 -8.47 -16.81 5.52
C LYS A 108 -7.06 -16.64 4.94
N PRO A 109 -6.74 -17.30 3.82
CA PRO A 109 -5.52 -16.99 3.09
C PRO A 109 -5.60 -15.58 2.50
N VAL A 110 -4.44 -14.97 2.30
CA VAL A 110 -4.29 -13.68 1.61
C VAL A 110 -3.51 -13.86 0.33
N THR A 111 -3.78 -12.99 -0.64
CA THR A 111 -2.96 -12.81 -1.84
C THR A 111 -2.19 -11.51 -1.71
N ILE A 112 -0.89 -11.57 -1.95
CA ILE A 112 0.03 -10.44 -1.94
C ILE A 112 0.53 -10.26 -3.37
N VAL A 113 0.44 -9.03 -3.87
CA VAL A 113 1.05 -8.62 -5.14
C VAL A 113 2.03 -7.50 -4.85
N GLY A 114 3.30 -7.72 -5.17
CA GLY A 114 4.39 -6.78 -4.91
C GLY A 114 5.26 -6.52 -6.13
N TYR A 115 5.99 -5.40 -6.09
CA TYR A 115 6.86 -4.95 -7.17
C TYR A 115 8.33 -4.89 -6.73
N PRO A 116 9.09 -5.99 -6.81
CA PRO A 116 10.51 -5.98 -6.50
C PRO A 116 11.25 -4.94 -7.36
N GLN A 117 12.11 -4.13 -6.77
CA GLN A 117 12.83 -3.06 -7.50
C GLN A 117 13.78 -3.61 -8.58
N THR A 118 14.19 -4.88 -8.44
CA THR A 118 15.06 -5.60 -9.37
C THR A 118 14.31 -6.24 -10.55
N SER A 119 12.99 -6.16 -10.57
CA SER A 119 12.11 -6.72 -11.58
C SER A 119 11.19 -5.63 -12.15
N GLN A 120 10.85 -5.75 -13.43
CA GLN A 120 9.84 -4.90 -14.06
C GLN A 120 8.45 -5.53 -14.04
N ALA A 121 8.34 -6.80 -13.64
CA ALA A 121 7.09 -7.53 -13.49
C ALA A 121 6.74 -7.71 -12.01
N PRO A 122 5.44 -7.71 -11.64
CA PRO A 122 5.01 -7.99 -10.28
C PRO A 122 5.26 -9.45 -9.89
N LEU A 123 5.40 -9.67 -8.59
CA LEU A 123 5.39 -10.97 -7.93
C LEU A 123 4.05 -11.16 -7.21
N THR A 124 3.49 -12.37 -7.31
CA THR A 124 2.26 -12.74 -6.62
C THR A 124 2.46 -13.98 -5.76
N CYS A 125 1.94 -13.95 -4.53
CA CYS A 125 1.90 -15.10 -3.62
C CYS A 125 0.53 -15.19 -2.94
N THR A 126 0.00 -16.39 -2.81
CA THR A 126 -1.20 -16.65 -2.00
C THR A 126 -0.86 -17.70 -0.95
N ASN A 127 -0.97 -17.34 0.33
CA ASN A 127 -0.69 -18.26 1.43
C ASN A 127 -1.54 -17.93 2.67
N ARG A 128 -1.49 -18.80 3.67
CA ARG A 128 -2.06 -18.54 5.00
C ARG A 128 -1.12 -17.66 5.82
N ILE A 129 -1.71 -16.82 6.65
CA ILE A 129 -1.01 -15.94 7.58
C ILE A 129 -1.08 -16.49 9.00
N SER A 130 -0.11 -16.15 9.84
CA SER A 130 -0.11 -16.39 11.29
C SER A 130 0.10 -15.08 12.05
N SER A 131 -0.25 -15.08 13.33
CA SER A 131 0.13 -13.98 14.22
C SER A 131 1.59 -14.15 14.62
N PHE A 132 2.39 -13.12 14.40
CA PHE A 132 3.78 -13.03 14.87
C PHE A 132 3.84 -12.42 16.28
N SER A 133 3.02 -11.39 16.51
CA SER A 133 2.82 -10.75 17.81
C SER A 133 1.34 -10.36 17.99
N SER A 134 1.02 -9.58 19.02
CA SER A 134 -0.31 -8.97 19.18
C SER A 134 -0.63 -7.92 18.11
N THR A 135 0.38 -7.37 17.43
CA THR A 135 0.30 -6.24 16.51
C THR A 135 0.83 -6.57 15.12
N GLN A 136 1.47 -7.73 14.94
CA GLN A 136 2.14 -8.11 13.70
C GLN A 136 1.66 -9.48 13.21
N LEU A 137 1.54 -9.60 11.89
CA LEU A 137 1.23 -10.80 11.14
C LEU A 137 2.48 -11.26 10.38
N GLU A 138 2.55 -12.54 10.06
CA GLU A 138 3.61 -13.11 9.23
C GLU A 138 3.03 -14.04 8.14
N ILE A 139 3.77 -14.18 7.05
CA ILE A 139 3.45 -15.06 5.94
C ILE A 139 4.72 -15.60 5.28
N GLY A 140 4.71 -16.88 4.92
CA GLY A 140 5.76 -17.47 4.10
C GLY A 140 5.51 -17.25 2.62
N CYS A 141 6.23 -16.32 2.00
CA CYS A 141 6.20 -16.01 0.57
C CYS A 141 7.61 -15.67 0.07
N THR A 142 8.19 -16.55 -0.75
CA THR A 142 9.54 -16.37 -1.31
C THR A 142 9.59 -15.33 -2.42
N GLY A 143 10.67 -14.54 -2.40
CA GLY A 143 11.04 -13.59 -3.46
C GLY A 143 10.55 -12.17 -3.23
N PHE A 144 9.94 -11.88 -2.08
CA PHE A 144 9.52 -10.53 -1.70
C PHE A 144 10.72 -9.74 -1.16
N THR A 145 11.51 -9.19 -2.10
CA THR A 145 12.70 -8.36 -1.81
C THR A 145 12.37 -6.87 -1.78
N GLY A 146 13.35 -6.01 -1.49
CA GLY A 146 13.20 -4.55 -1.61
C GLY A 146 12.44 -4.11 -2.88
N GLY A 147 11.54 -3.14 -2.73
CA GLY A 147 10.51 -2.81 -3.73
C GLY A 147 9.11 -3.33 -3.36
N THR A 148 9.02 -4.47 -2.66
CA THR A 148 7.72 -5.05 -2.30
C THR A 148 7.10 -4.47 -1.03
N SER A 149 7.79 -3.58 -0.31
CA SER A 149 7.20 -2.84 0.80
C SER A 149 5.92 -2.12 0.38
N GLY A 150 4.89 -2.14 1.24
CA GLY A 150 3.56 -1.63 0.97
C GLY A 150 2.66 -2.54 0.13
N SER A 151 3.10 -3.74 -0.23
CA SER A 151 2.24 -4.72 -0.94
C SER A 151 1.00 -5.06 -0.12
N PRO A 152 -0.22 -4.97 -0.67
CA PRO A 152 -1.43 -5.26 0.09
C PRO A 152 -1.59 -6.76 0.35
N TRP A 153 -2.11 -7.11 1.53
CA TRP A 153 -2.49 -8.47 1.89
C TRP A 153 -4.00 -8.60 1.74
N VAL A 154 -4.46 -9.14 0.61
CA VAL A 154 -5.88 -9.12 0.24
C VAL A 154 -6.53 -10.49 0.41
N THR A 155 -7.64 -10.57 1.14
CA THR A 155 -8.49 -11.76 1.25
C THR A 155 -9.76 -11.59 0.41
N GLY A 156 -10.34 -12.71 -0.05
CA GLY A 156 -11.64 -12.71 -0.73
C GLY A 156 -11.60 -12.46 -2.24
N GLY A 157 -10.40 -12.32 -2.83
CA GLY A 157 -10.21 -12.07 -4.26
C GLY A 157 -9.47 -10.75 -4.50
N ILE A 158 -9.36 -10.36 -5.77
CA ILE A 158 -8.82 -9.05 -6.18
C ILE A 158 -9.78 -8.46 -7.24
N PRO A 159 -10.49 -7.35 -6.94
CA PRO A 159 -10.51 -6.67 -5.64
C PRO A 159 -11.15 -7.54 -4.55
N GLY A 160 -10.78 -7.26 -3.29
CA GLY A 160 -11.27 -7.96 -2.11
C GLY A 160 -11.19 -7.07 -0.88
N THR A 161 -10.84 -7.66 0.27
CA THR A 161 -10.62 -6.93 1.52
C THR A 161 -9.13 -6.94 1.84
N VAL A 162 -8.50 -5.76 1.91
CA VAL A 162 -7.10 -5.61 2.35
C VAL A 162 -7.05 -5.58 3.87
N ILE A 163 -6.20 -6.43 4.45
CA ILE A 163 -6.12 -6.66 5.90
C ILE A 163 -4.71 -6.47 6.47
N GLY A 164 -3.80 -5.99 5.63
CA GLY A 164 -2.40 -5.80 5.95
C GLY A 164 -1.64 -5.17 4.77
N VAL A 165 -0.44 -4.68 5.05
CA VAL A 165 0.55 -4.24 4.08
C VAL A 165 1.92 -4.79 4.44
N LEU A 166 2.67 -5.27 3.44
CA LEU A 166 4.03 -5.74 3.66
C LEU A 166 4.88 -4.61 4.25
N GLY A 167 5.36 -4.78 5.46
CA GLY A 167 6.04 -3.74 6.25
C GLY A 167 6.09 -4.14 7.72
N GLY A 168 6.09 -3.15 8.61
CA GLY A 168 6.02 -3.37 10.04
C GLY A 168 7.32 -3.94 10.60
N TYR A 169 7.26 -5.09 11.27
CA TYR A 169 8.45 -5.72 11.87
C TYR A 169 9.60 -5.81 10.86
N GLU A 170 10.76 -5.23 11.22
CA GLU A 170 11.95 -5.15 10.35
C GLU A 170 11.64 -4.65 8.93
N THR A 171 10.73 -3.68 8.78
CA THR A 171 10.28 -3.14 7.47
C THR A 171 9.70 -4.19 6.51
N GLY A 172 9.17 -5.28 7.04
CA GLY A 172 8.66 -6.41 6.27
C GLY A 172 9.50 -7.67 6.39
N GLY A 173 10.58 -7.64 7.18
CA GLY A 173 11.43 -8.79 7.51
C GLY A 173 12.82 -8.72 6.91
N ASP A 174 13.76 -9.43 7.53
CA ASP A 174 15.17 -9.48 7.10
C ASP A 174 15.45 -10.45 5.93
N THR A 175 14.49 -11.29 5.54
CA THR A 175 14.67 -12.29 4.48
C THR A 175 13.58 -12.19 3.41
N PRO A 176 13.89 -12.54 2.14
CA PRO A 176 12.89 -12.54 1.08
C PRO A 176 11.83 -13.64 1.19
N ASP A 177 11.91 -14.52 2.19
CA ASP A 177 11.09 -15.74 2.30
C ASP A 177 9.94 -15.62 3.30
N ILE A 178 10.10 -14.76 4.30
CA ILE A 178 9.08 -14.47 5.31
C ILE A 178 8.81 -12.98 5.29
N SER A 179 7.56 -12.61 5.13
CA SER A 179 7.12 -11.22 5.15
C SER A 179 6.24 -10.93 6.35
N TYR A 180 6.32 -9.70 6.83
CA TYR A 180 5.52 -9.20 7.96
C TYR A 180 4.55 -8.09 7.53
N SER A 181 3.54 -7.87 8.36
CA SER A 181 2.57 -6.78 8.21
C SER A 181 2.07 -6.36 9.58
N VAL A 182 1.83 -5.07 9.76
CA VAL A 182 0.98 -4.58 10.85
C VAL A 182 -0.39 -5.25 10.75
N ALA A 183 -0.91 -5.76 11.86
CA ALA A 183 -2.29 -6.23 11.97
C ALA A 183 -3.24 -5.02 12.00
N PHE A 184 -4.18 -4.96 11.06
CA PHE A 184 -5.09 -3.82 10.98
C PHE A 184 -6.11 -3.83 12.13
N GLY A 185 -5.88 -2.94 13.10
CA GLY A 185 -6.76 -2.69 14.24
C GLY A 185 -7.24 -1.24 14.31
N PRO A 186 -7.65 -0.76 15.50
CA PRO A 186 -8.21 0.59 15.67
C PRO A 186 -7.28 1.74 15.26
N SER A 187 -5.96 1.59 15.37
CA SER A 187 -5.01 2.63 14.91
C SER A 187 -5.12 2.85 13.40
N VAL A 188 -5.11 1.76 12.62
CA VAL A 188 -5.25 1.79 11.16
C VAL A 188 -6.64 2.27 10.75
N GLU A 189 -7.69 1.88 11.48
CA GLU A 189 -9.04 2.40 11.23
C GLU A 189 -9.10 3.92 11.39
N ASN A 190 -8.57 4.46 12.49
CA ASN A 190 -8.53 5.90 12.73
C ASN A 190 -7.72 6.64 11.65
N LEU A 191 -6.56 6.09 11.28
CA LEU A 191 -5.71 6.66 10.23
C LEU A 191 -6.43 6.71 8.87
N TYR A 192 -7.17 5.66 8.51
CA TYR A 192 -8.00 5.64 7.32
C TYR A 192 -9.09 6.70 7.36
N GLN A 193 -9.78 6.85 8.50
CA GLN A 193 -10.81 7.89 8.64
C GLN A 193 -10.24 9.30 8.55
N GLU A 194 -9.05 9.54 9.11
CA GLU A 194 -8.33 10.81 8.94
C GLU A 194 -8.07 11.08 7.46
N ALA A 195 -7.46 10.14 6.75
CA ALA A 195 -7.17 10.28 5.32
C ALA A 195 -8.43 10.47 4.47
N ALA A 196 -9.49 9.70 4.73
CA ALA A 196 -10.76 9.77 4.00
C ALA A 196 -11.54 11.07 4.27
N SER A 197 -11.29 11.70 5.42
CA SER A 197 -11.94 12.95 5.83
C SER A 197 -11.16 14.21 5.46
N ASP A 198 -9.94 14.11 4.92
CA ASP A 198 -9.19 15.27 4.46
C ASP A 198 -9.98 15.95 3.33
N ARG A 199 -10.41 17.19 3.59
CA ARG A 199 -11.25 18.01 2.70
C ARG A 199 -10.49 19.14 2.03
N THR A 200 -9.17 19.15 2.09
CA THR A 200 -8.44 20.22 1.40
C THR A 200 -8.76 20.19 -0.10
N ALA A 201 -9.31 21.31 -0.56
CA ALA A 201 -9.99 21.42 -1.85
C ALA A 201 -9.02 21.16 -3.00
N VAL A 202 -9.44 20.36 -3.96
CA VAL A 202 -8.93 20.42 -5.33
C VAL A 202 -9.13 21.86 -5.79
N GLY A 203 -8.04 22.63 -5.80
CA GLY A 203 -8.07 24.01 -6.26
C GLY A 203 -8.48 24.06 -7.71
N THR A 204 -9.68 24.57 -7.97
CA THR A 204 -10.05 25.08 -9.29
C THR A 204 -9.16 26.29 -9.59
N ALA A 205 -8.27 26.14 -10.57
CA ALA A 205 -7.64 27.24 -11.29
C ALA A 205 -8.08 27.17 -12.76
#